data_AF-A0A837AQF7-F1
#
_entry.id   AF-A0A837AQF7-F1
#
_cell.length_a   1.000
_cell.length_b   1.000
_cell.length_c   1.000
_cell.angle_alpha   90.00
_cell.angle_beta   90.00
_cell.angle_gamma   90.00
#
_symmetry.space_group_name_H-M   'P 1'
#
loop_
_entity.id
_entity.type
_entity.pdbx_description
1 polymer ?
#
loop_
_entity_poly.entity_id
_entity_poly.type
_entity_poly.pdbx_seq_one_letter_code
_entity_poly.pdbx_strand_id
1 'polypeptide(L)'
;MYYLFGEEVVTSLLLRRAGALHAQRLDDTTAVAGFNQFLQAHSIIEAAIDWVGPRLVDFEGLKPYAPRFAEQKKRFFAENSSLLRERLANGYFDRALQTLSDKAPRLRQMADFCVRLIVVNQLSEYTNGTTEDTIGVANFNFKDDFDELDFHELLVHQLVHMLLFVDDTLDPHMAQDRKDVQVETGLPFVMGGTCFPIYLAFHSYIVAVEMLLYREATGQLEACPVYHRSTVRVIRIIHALGQAMRTNCAMFDARGRDILDRAFVRAEAAVGRVQAAAAYAPA
;
A
#
# COMPACT_ATOMS: atom_id res chain seq x y z
N MET A 1 -2.20 -7.38 3.63
CA MET A 1 -2.32 -7.48 5.09
C MET A 1 -3.74 -7.25 5.63
N TYR A 2 -4.43 -6.15 5.29
CA TYR A 2 -5.73 -5.81 5.90
C TYR A 2 -6.84 -6.85 5.66
N TYR A 3 -7.21 -7.10 4.40
CA TYR A 3 -8.25 -8.09 4.08
C TYR A 3 -7.74 -9.52 4.23
N LEU A 4 -6.43 -9.72 4.13
CA LEU A 4 -5.78 -11.01 4.29
C LEU A 4 -5.92 -11.56 5.71
N PHE A 5 -5.59 -10.75 6.72
CA PHE A 5 -5.59 -11.14 8.14
C PHE A 5 -6.85 -10.69 8.87
N GLY A 6 -7.55 -9.67 8.39
CA GLY A 6 -8.68 -9.04 9.05
C GLY A 6 -8.28 -7.88 9.95
N GLU A 7 -9.23 -6.99 10.21
CA GLU A 7 -9.05 -5.75 10.96
C GLU A 7 -8.44 -5.96 12.35
N GLU A 8 -8.95 -6.93 13.13
CA GLU A 8 -8.53 -7.16 14.52
C GLU A 8 -7.05 -7.56 14.60
N VAL A 9 -6.60 -8.44 13.70
CA VAL A 9 -5.22 -8.91 13.67
C VAL A 9 -4.27 -7.78 13.29
N VAL A 10 -4.63 -6.98 12.28
CA VAL A 10 -3.82 -5.84 11.83
C VAL A 10 -3.80 -4.72 12.88
N THR A 11 -4.93 -4.49 13.57
CA THR A 11 -4.99 -3.55 14.69
C THR A 11 -4.05 -3.98 15.81
N SER A 12 -4.11 -5.25 16.22
CA SER A 12 -3.22 -5.80 17.25
C SER A 12 -1.74 -5.69 16.87
N LEU A 13 -1.40 -5.97 15.62
CA LEU A 13 -0.04 -5.78 15.07
C LEU A 13 0.44 -4.34 15.26
N LEU A 14 -0.37 -3.36 14.85
CA LEU A 14 -0.02 -1.94 14.94
C LEU A 14 0.10 -1.46 16.38
N LEU A 15 -0.78 -1.91 17.27
CA LEU A 15 -0.73 -1.61 18.70
C LEU A 15 0.53 -2.21 19.35
N ARG A 16 0.90 -3.45 18.98
CA ARG A 16 2.18 -4.06 19.39
C ARG A 16 3.37 -3.23 18.89
N ARG A 17 3.36 -2.80 17.62
CA ARG A 17 4.42 -1.94 17.07
C ARG A 17 4.53 -0.61 17.80
N ALA A 18 3.40 -0.03 18.17
CA ALA A 18 3.32 1.19 18.96
C ALA A 18 3.71 0.99 20.43
N GLY A 19 3.94 -0.23 20.91
CA GLY A 19 4.18 -0.50 22.33
C GLY A 19 2.94 -0.31 23.21
N ALA A 20 1.74 -0.23 22.63
CA ALA A 20 0.47 0.03 23.30
C ALA A 20 -0.35 -1.26 23.47
N LEU A 21 0.22 -2.30 24.08
CA LEU A 21 -0.38 -3.64 24.18
C LEU A 21 -1.72 -3.69 24.94
N HIS A 22 -2.02 -2.68 25.76
CA HIS A 22 -3.28 -2.59 26.51
C HIS A 22 -4.33 -1.72 25.81
N ALA A 23 -3.96 -1.00 24.75
CA ALA A 23 -4.92 -0.29 23.94
C ALA A 23 -5.78 -1.29 23.16
N GLN A 24 -7.01 -0.91 22.88
CA GLN A 24 -7.93 -1.69 22.04
C GLN A 24 -8.24 -1.01 20.71
N ARG A 25 -7.82 0.26 20.56
CA ARG A 25 -8.16 1.12 19.42
C ARG A 25 -6.95 1.90 18.97
N LEU A 26 -6.90 2.19 17.68
CA LEU A 26 -5.81 2.95 17.05
C LEU A 26 -5.85 4.45 17.37
N ASP A 27 -6.97 4.98 17.86
CA ASP A 27 -7.10 6.37 18.31
C ASP A 27 -6.70 6.59 19.78
N ASP A 28 -6.22 5.54 20.46
CA ASP A 28 -5.65 5.66 21.81
C ASP A 28 -4.40 6.55 21.79
N THR A 29 -4.31 7.50 22.71
CA THR A 29 -3.21 8.48 22.77
C THR A 29 -1.84 7.81 22.93
N THR A 30 -1.77 6.70 23.68
CA THR A 30 -0.54 5.92 23.85
C THR A 30 -0.15 5.23 22.55
N ALA A 31 -1.12 4.65 21.83
CA ALA A 31 -0.89 4.03 20.54
C ALA A 31 -0.39 5.05 19.50
N VAL A 32 -1.04 6.22 19.41
CA VAL A 32 -0.62 7.30 18.51
C VAL A 32 0.78 7.79 18.85
N ALA A 33 1.07 8.06 20.13
CA ALA A 33 2.39 8.53 20.57
C ALA A 33 3.49 7.50 20.30
N GLY A 34 3.23 6.23 20.60
CA GLY A 34 4.20 5.15 20.39
C GLY A 34 4.46 4.87 18.92
N PHE A 35 3.43 4.92 18.07
CA PHE A 35 3.63 4.76 16.63
C PHE A 35 4.34 5.98 16.02
N ASN A 36 4.14 7.18 16.56
CA ASN A 36 4.93 8.36 16.20
C ASN A 36 6.42 8.20 16.47
N GLN A 37 6.77 7.70 17.67
CA GLN A 37 8.16 7.39 18.01
C GLN A 37 8.75 6.35 17.06
N PHE A 38 7.97 5.33 16.71
CA PHE A 38 8.36 4.36 15.70
C PHE A 38 8.67 5.01 14.35
N LEU A 39 7.79 5.89 13.84
CA LEU A 39 8.04 6.58 12.56
C LEU A 39 9.28 7.47 12.61
N GLN A 40 9.53 8.16 13.72
CA GLN A 40 10.75 8.98 13.87
C GLN A 40 12.04 8.14 13.81
N ALA A 41 11.99 6.87 14.21
CA ALA A 41 13.14 5.97 14.20
C ALA A 41 13.30 5.18 12.89
N HIS A 42 12.19 4.92 12.17
CA HIS A 42 12.15 3.98 11.04
C HIS A 42 11.66 4.60 9.73
N SER A 43 11.47 5.92 9.67
CA SER A 43 11.02 6.62 8.47
C SER A 43 11.90 7.82 8.15
N ILE A 44 11.77 8.33 6.93
CA ILE A 44 12.32 9.61 6.46
C ILE A 44 11.70 10.84 7.14
N ILE A 45 10.68 10.69 7.98
CA ILE A 45 10.02 11.81 8.66
C ILE A 45 10.92 12.32 9.78
N GLU A 46 11.42 13.54 9.63
CA GLU A 46 12.35 14.18 10.56
C GLU A 46 11.64 15.13 11.53
N ALA A 47 10.51 15.70 11.10
CA ALA A 47 9.74 16.63 11.92
C ALA A 47 8.75 15.90 12.84
N ALA A 48 8.51 16.47 14.03
CA ALA A 48 7.36 16.09 14.84
C ALA A 48 6.07 16.54 14.14
N ILE A 49 5.17 15.60 13.88
CA ILE A 49 3.87 15.88 13.28
C ILE A 49 2.83 15.76 14.39
N ASP A 50 2.06 16.84 14.62
CA ASP A 50 0.86 16.77 15.45
C ASP A 50 -0.27 16.11 14.65
N TRP A 51 -0.88 15.07 15.23
CA TRP A 51 -1.79 14.15 14.52
C TRP A 51 -3.25 14.46 14.75
N VAL A 52 -3.94 14.68 13.63
CA VAL A 52 -5.40 14.54 13.54
C VAL A 52 -5.78 13.70 12.30
N GLY A 53 -4.82 13.06 11.64
CA GLY A 53 -4.98 12.30 10.40
C GLY A 53 -3.84 12.54 9.40
N PRO A 54 -3.92 11.96 8.18
CA PRO A 54 -2.93 12.16 7.14
C PRO A 54 -3.03 13.59 6.59
N ARG A 55 -1.88 14.23 6.36
CA ARG A 55 -1.79 15.50 5.65
C ARG A 55 -1.59 15.23 4.17
N LEU A 56 -2.43 15.86 3.35
CA LEU A 56 -2.29 15.87 1.90
C LEU A 56 -1.36 17.01 1.49
N VAL A 57 -0.28 16.68 0.79
CA VAL A 57 0.75 17.64 0.35
C VAL A 57 1.20 17.31 -1.06
N ASP A 58 1.76 18.29 -1.76
CA ASP A 58 2.59 18.04 -2.93
C ASP A 58 4.06 17.83 -2.52
N PHE A 59 4.96 17.72 -3.49
CA PHE A 59 6.39 17.53 -3.21
C PHE A 59 7.01 18.70 -2.44
N GLU A 60 6.58 19.94 -2.69
CA GLU A 60 7.08 21.11 -1.94
C GLU A 60 6.59 21.09 -0.49
N GLY A 61 5.32 20.70 -0.27
CA GLY A 61 4.73 20.55 1.05
C GLY A 61 5.30 19.39 1.88
N LEU A 62 6.02 18.44 1.26
CA LEU A 62 6.77 17.38 1.97
C LEU A 62 8.03 17.91 2.67
N LYS A 63 8.69 18.94 2.11
CA LYS A 63 10.01 19.43 2.56
C LYS A 63 10.10 19.79 4.05
N PRO A 64 9.10 20.43 4.67
CA PRO A 64 9.15 20.72 6.10
C PRO A 64 9.21 19.47 6.98
N TYR A 65 8.77 18.31 6.48
CA TYR A 65 8.69 17.07 7.24
C TYR A 65 9.83 16.10 6.96
N ALA A 66 10.32 16.06 5.72
CA ALA A 66 11.37 15.14 5.27
C ALA A 66 12.38 15.84 4.34
N PRO A 67 13.12 16.86 4.83
CA PRO A 67 13.97 17.70 4.00
C PRO A 67 15.10 16.92 3.31
N ARG A 68 15.74 15.95 3.99
CA ARG A 68 16.81 15.14 3.36
C ARG A 68 16.28 14.27 2.24
N PHE A 69 15.12 13.65 2.44
CA PHE A 69 14.49 12.85 1.39
C PHE A 69 14.08 13.70 0.19
N ALA A 70 13.51 14.88 0.44
CA ALA A 70 13.14 15.81 -0.62
C ALA A 70 14.38 16.21 -1.45
N GLU A 71 15.51 16.53 -0.82
CA GLU A 71 16.73 16.85 -1.58
C GLU A 71 17.21 15.67 -2.42
N GLN A 72 17.23 14.46 -1.86
CA GLN A 72 17.64 13.24 -2.58
C GLN A 72 16.71 12.89 -3.76
N LYS A 73 15.41 13.18 -3.64
CA LYS A 73 14.40 12.74 -4.60
C LYS A 73 13.93 13.82 -5.56
N LYS A 74 14.33 15.08 -5.39
CA LYS A 74 13.89 16.22 -6.21
C LYS A 74 13.86 15.96 -7.72
N ARG A 75 14.87 15.27 -8.26
CA ARG A 75 14.95 14.96 -9.70
C ARG A 75 13.81 14.10 -10.26
N PHE A 76 13.16 13.30 -9.41
CA PHE A 76 12.08 12.38 -9.80
C PHE A 76 10.71 13.05 -9.86
N PHE A 77 10.56 14.21 -9.22
CA PHE A 77 9.29 14.93 -9.14
C PHE A 77 9.22 16.01 -10.23
N ALA A 78 8.13 15.98 -11.00
CA ALA A 78 7.83 17.00 -11.99
C ALA A 78 7.04 18.15 -11.37
N GLU A 79 6.99 19.29 -12.07
CA GLU A 79 6.00 20.31 -11.78
C GLU A 79 4.59 19.76 -12.06
N ASN A 80 3.67 19.97 -11.13
CA ASN A 80 2.29 19.52 -11.28
C ASN A 80 1.56 20.30 -12.38
N SER A 81 0.79 19.58 -13.19
CA SER A 81 -0.14 20.15 -14.17
C SER A 81 -1.08 21.19 -13.54
N SER A 82 -1.71 22.02 -14.37
CA SER A 82 -2.75 22.95 -13.90
C SER A 82 -3.90 22.21 -13.21
N LEU A 83 -4.33 21.07 -13.77
CA LEU A 83 -5.41 20.26 -13.22
C LEU A 83 -5.06 19.68 -11.85
N LEU A 84 -3.86 19.12 -11.68
CA LEU A 84 -3.47 18.55 -10.39
C LEU A 84 -3.31 19.63 -9.33
N ARG A 85 -2.73 20.80 -9.69
CA ARG A 85 -2.67 21.97 -8.78
C ARG A 85 -4.06 22.44 -8.35
N GLU A 86 -5.02 22.46 -9.27
CA GLU A 86 -6.40 22.80 -8.95
C GLU A 86 -7.03 21.77 -7.98
N ARG A 87 -6.85 20.47 -8.24
CA ARG A 87 -7.36 19.39 -7.37
C ARG A 87 -6.77 19.45 -5.96
N LEU A 88 -5.48 19.75 -5.84
CA LEU A 88 -4.81 19.98 -4.56
C LEU A 88 -5.40 21.18 -3.80
N ALA A 89 -5.75 22.25 -4.50
CA ALA A 89 -6.26 23.48 -3.88
C ALA A 89 -7.77 23.45 -3.57
N ASN A 90 -8.57 22.67 -4.30
CA ASN A 90 -10.04 22.70 -4.23
C ASN A 90 -10.67 21.61 -3.34
N GLY A 91 -9.87 20.90 -2.54
CA GLY A 91 -10.32 19.85 -1.63
C GLY A 91 -10.78 18.56 -2.33
N TYR A 92 -10.37 18.31 -3.58
CA TYR A 92 -10.70 17.08 -4.30
C TYR A 92 -10.26 15.83 -3.54
N PHE A 93 -9.03 15.81 -3.05
CA PHE A 93 -8.49 14.66 -2.33
C PHE A 93 -9.08 14.49 -0.93
N ASP A 94 -9.46 15.58 -0.26
CA ASP A 94 -10.19 15.51 1.01
C ASP A 94 -11.56 14.85 0.81
N ARG A 95 -12.28 15.23 -0.26
CA ARG A 95 -13.53 14.57 -0.64
C ARG A 95 -13.32 13.09 -0.97
N ALA A 96 -12.25 12.75 -1.69
CA ALA A 96 -11.91 11.36 -1.97
C ALA A 96 -11.68 10.57 -0.66
N LEU A 97 -10.94 11.11 0.30
CA LEU A 97 -10.75 10.49 1.62
C LEU A 97 -12.06 10.35 2.40
N GLN A 98 -12.99 11.31 2.26
CA GLN A 98 -14.32 11.22 2.85
C GLN A 98 -15.14 10.09 2.22
N THR A 99 -15.18 9.98 0.89
CA THR A 99 -15.87 8.88 0.22
C THR A 99 -15.33 7.51 0.66
N LEU A 100 -14.01 7.39 0.85
CA LEU A 100 -13.41 6.17 1.38
C LEU A 100 -13.87 5.90 2.81
N SER A 101 -14.00 6.93 3.65
CA SER A 101 -14.54 6.81 5.01
C SER A 101 -15.97 6.28 5.00
N ASP A 102 -16.80 6.72 4.06
CA ASP A 102 -18.20 6.32 3.97
C ASP A 102 -18.33 4.86 3.51
N LYS A 103 -17.47 4.42 2.59
CA LYS A 103 -17.49 3.05 2.01
C LYS A 103 -16.76 2.03 2.86
N ALA A 104 -15.63 2.40 3.45
CA ALA A 104 -14.71 1.51 4.15
C ALA A 104 -14.14 2.20 5.40
N PRO A 105 -14.96 2.54 6.40
CA PRO A 105 -14.57 3.36 7.56
C PRO A 105 -13.40 2.76 8.36
N ARG A 106 -13.33 1.43 8.46
CA ARG A 106 -12.27 0.71 9.18
C ARG A 106 -10.93 0.73 8.45
N LEU A 107 -10.98 0.58 7.12
CA LEU A 107 -9.81 0.76 6.27
C LEU A 107 -9.31 2.20 6.33
N ARG A 108 -10.22 3.18 6.35
CA ARG A 108 -9.89 4.59 6.52
C ARG A 108 -9.24 4.86 7.89
N GLN A 109 -9.78 4.31 8.98
CA GLN A 109 -9.16 4.41 10.31
C GLN A 109 -7.74 3.84 10.33
N MET A 110 -7.53 2.70 9.65
CA MET A 110 -6.21 2.10 9.50
C MET A 110 -5.25 3.00 8.71
N ALA A 111 -5.73 3.58 7.61
CA ALA A 111 -4.96 4.53 6.81
C ALA A 111 -4.58 5.77 7.64
N ASP A 112 -5.52 6.33 8.40
CA ASP A 112 -5.28 7.49 9.25
C ASP A 112 -4.25 7.19 10.35
N PHE A 113 -4.28 5.96 10.87
CA PHE A 113 -3.29 5.52 11.83
C PHE A 113 -1.92 5.26 11.23
N CYS A 114 -1.81 4.71 10.02
CA CYS A 114 -0.50 4.36 9.45
C CYS A 114 0.15 5.49 8.65
N VAL A 115 -0.64 6.28 7.92
CA VAL A 115 -0.18 7.28 6.95
C VAL A 115 -0.18 8.67 7.58
N ARG A 116 0.95 9.38 7.47
CA ARG A 116 1.10 10.79 7.91
C ARG A 116 1.01 11.76 6.78
N LEU A 117 1.65 11.41 5.68
CA LEU A 117 1.81 12.28 4.54
C LEU A 117 1.34 11.50 3.34
N ILE A 118 0.33 12.02 2.66
CA ILE A 118 -0.04 11.58 1.32
C ILE A 118 0.54 12.63 0.38
N VAL A 119 1.62 12.27 -0.30
CA VAL A 119 2.32 13.15 -1.23
C VAL A 119 1.74 12.91 -2.62
N VAL A 120 0.95 13.84 -3.12
CA VAL A 120 0.31 13.75 -4.43
C VAL A 120 1.07 14.64 -5.41
N ASN A 121 1.79 14.04 -6.36
CA ASN A 121 2.59 14.77 -7.31
C ASN A 121 2.74 14.01 -8.64
N GLN A 122 3.03 14.72 -9.73
CA GLN A 122 3.48 14.08 -10.96
C GLN A 122 4.97 13.75 -10.87
N LEU A 123 5.38 12.62 -11.43
CA LEU A 123 6.79 12.24 -11.54
C LEU A 123 7.32 12.48 -12.95
N SER A 124 8.56 13.00 -13.04
CA SER A 124 9.37 13.08 -14.26
C SER A 124 9.98 11.72 -14.62
N GLU A 125 10.33 10.94 -13.60
CA GLU A 125 10.96 9.62 -13.72
C GLU A 125 10.36 8.66 -12.69
N TYR A 126 10.43 7.35 -12.96
CA TYR A 126 9.93 6.37 -12.01
C TYR A 126 10.71 6.44 -10.68
N THR A 127 9.97 6.42 -9.57
CA THR A 127 10.51 6.19 -8.24
C THR A 127 9.50 5.37 -7.42
N ASN A 128 9.99 4.70 -6.38
CA ASN A 128 9.15 3.87 -5.52
C ASN A 128 8.13 4.74 -4.75
N GLY A 129 6.91 4.20 -4.55
CA GLY A 129 5.87 4.85 -3.76
C GLY A 129 6.20 4.85 -2.28
N THR A 130 6.01 3.69 -1.63
CA THR A 130 6.42 3.42 -0.25
C THR A 130 7.55 2.38 -0.25
N THR A 131 8.62 2.64 0.50
CA THR A 131 9.71 1.70 0.80
C THR A 131 9.83 1.47 2.30
N GLU A 132 10.74 0.58 2.71
CA GLU A 132 11.05 0.31 4.12
C GLU A 132 11.43 1.60 4.89
N ASP A 133 12.17 2.52 4.25
CA ASP A 133 12.55 3.80 4.86
C ASP A 133 11.46 4.87 4.81
N THR A 134 10.32 4.65 4.13
CA THR A 134 9.26 5.68 3.98
C THR A 134 7.95 5.29 4.64
N ILE A 135 7.99 4.47 5.68
CA ILE A 135 6.78 4.11 6.45
C ILE A 135 6.10 5.39 6.94
N GLY A 136 4.78 5.51 6.75
CA GLY A 136 4.04 6.73 7.07
C GLY A 136 4.03 7.80 5.98
N VAL A 137 4.74 7.61 4.87
CA VAL A 137 4.70 8.51 3.70
C VAL A 137 4.22 7.74 2.47
N ALA A 138 3.04 8.09 1.98
CA ALA A 138 2.44 7.50 0.79
C ALA A 138 2.67 8.43 -0.42
N ASN A 139 3.63 8.08 -1.29
CA ASN A 139 3.91 8.87 -2.50
C ASN A 139 3.05 8.40 -3.67
N PHE A 140 2.22 9.29 -4.21
CA PHE A 140 1.35 9.04 -5.34
C PHE A 140 1.86 9.77 -6.58
N ASN A 141 2.24 8.99 -7.60
CA ASN A 141 2.46 9.51 -8.96
C ASN A 141 1.11 9.75 -9.65
N PHE A 142 0.40 10.79 -9.24
CA PHE A 142 -0.99 11.01 -9.63
C PHE A 142 -1.07 11.68 -11.00
N LYS A 143 -1.75 11.03 -11.96
CA LYS A 143 -1.85 11.51 -13.34
C LYS A 143 -3.14 12.30 -13.56
N ASP A 144 -3.19 13.08 -14.63
CA ASP A 144 -4.36 13.93 -14.93
C ASP A 144 -5.60 13.11 -15.29
N ASP A 145 -5.40 11.93 -15.87
CA ASP A 145 -6.44 10.97 -16.20
C ASP A 145 -6.86 10.09 -15.00
N PHE A 146 -6.22 10.21 -13.84
CA PHE A 146 -6.62 9.49 -12.64
C PHE A 146 -7.85 10.12 -12.02
N ASP A 147 -8.70 9.27 -11.45
CA ASP A 147 -9.93 9.65 -10.76
C ASP A 147 -9.90 9.34 -9.25
N GLU A 148 -11.07 9.39 -8.62
CA GLU A 148 -11.23 9.15 -7.19
C GLU A 148 -10.93 7.70 -6.82
N LEU A 149 -11.30 6.76 -7.69
CA LEU A 149 -11.04 5.35 -7.49
C LEU A 149 -9.54 5.06 -7.61
N ASP A 150 -8.85 5.66 -8.57
CA ASP A 150 -7.38 5.58 -8.66
C ASP A 150 -6.72 6.07 -7.37
N PHE A 151 -7.22 7.16 -6.78
CA PHE A 151 -6.74 7.66 -5.50
C PHE A 151 -6.97 6.67 -4.35
N HIS A 152 -8.17 6.08 -4.26
CA HIS A 152 -8.47 5.04 -3.26
C HIS A 152 -7.54 3.84 -3.41
N GLU A 153 -7.42 3.29 -4.62
CA GLU A 153 -6.59 2.11 -4.87
C GLU A 153 -5.10 2.40 -4.61
N LEU A 154 -4.60 3.58 -4.94
CA LEU A 154 -3.26 4.02 -4.56
C LEU A 154 -3.08 4.04 -3.04
N LEU A 155 -4.04 4.58 -2.29
CA LEU A 155 -3.97 4.62 -0.83
C LEU A 155 -3.95 3.21 -0.22
N VAL A 156 -4.85 2.31 -0.66
CA VAL A 156 -4.85 0.92 -0.17
C VAL A 156 -3.55 0.22 -0.55
N HIS A 157 -3.06 0.43 -1.77
CA HIS A 157 -1.78 -0.13 -2.23
C HIS A 157 -0.61 0.30 -1.33
N GLN A 158 -0.47 1.60 -1.05
CA GLN A 158 0.59 2.09 -0.19
C GLN A 158 0.42 1.62 1.26
N LEU A 159 -0.81 1.61 1.78
CA LEU A 159 -1.11 1.09 3.12
C LEU A 159 -0.70 -0.38 3.26
N VAL A 160 -0.98 -1.23 2.27
CA VAL A 160 -0.59 -2.64 2.30
C VAL A 160 0.93 -2.80 2.38
N HIS A 161 1.69 -2.00 1.62
CA HIS A 161 3.15 -1.97 1.74
C HIS A 161 3.60 -1.53 3.14
N MET A 162 3.04 -0.45 3.69
CA MET A 162 3.38 0.00 5.04
C MET A 162 3.10 -1.06 6.09
N LEU A 163 1.97 -1.76 6.00
CA LEU A 163 1.63 -2.85 6.92
C LEU A 163 2.63 -4.01 6.82
N LEU A 164 3.09 -4.36 5.61
CA LEU A 164 4.13 -5.36 5.42
C LEU A 164 5.46 -4.92 6.05
N PHE A 165 5.90 -3.69 5.79
CA PHE A 165 7.15 -3.18 6.39
C PHE A 165 7.07 -3.10 7.92
N VAL A 166 5.95 -2.64 8.47
CA VAL A 166 5.71 -2.63 9.91
C VAL A 166 5.78 -4.04 10.50
N ASP A 167 5.14 -5.02 9.86
CA ASP A 167 5.18 -6.42 10.28
C ASP A 167 6.60 -6.98 10.23
N ASP A 168 7.36 -6.69 9.17
CA ASP A 168 8.76 -7.12 8.97
C ASP A 168 9.69 -6.56 10.08
N THR A 169 9.39 -5.38 10.65
CA THR A 169 10.16 -4.84 11.79
C THR A 169 9.93 -5.58 13.10
N LEU A 170 8.84 -6.34 13.22
CA LEU A 170 8.50 -7.11 14.42
C LEU A 170 8.89 -8.58 14.26
N ASP A 171 8.54 -9.16 13.12
CA ASP A 171 8.71 -10.57 12.80
C ASP A 171 9.18 -10.68 11.33
N PRO A 172 10.50 -10.73 11.07
CA PRO A 172 11.04 -10.69 9.71
C PRO A 172 10.45 -11.73 8.76
N HIS A 173 10.16 -11.31 7.53
CA HIS A 173 9.56 -12.14 6.48
C HIS A 173 10.59 -12.96 5.72
N MET A 174 11.82 -12.45 5.65
CA MET A 174 12.94 -13.05 4.93
C MET A 174 14.27 -12.48 5.46
N ALA A 175 15.29 -13.32 5.51
CA ALA A 175 16.67 -12.89 5.78
C ALA A 175 17.15 -11.80 4.79
N GLN A 176 17.86 -10.80 5.31
CA GLN A 176 18.23 -9.60 4.54
C GLN A 176 19.05 -9.91 3.29
N ASP A 177 19.95 -10.90 3.36
CA ASP A 177 20.81 -11.33 2.25
C ASP A 177 20.04 -11.98 1.09
N ARG A 178 18.78 -12.37 1.32
CA ARG A 178 17.91 -12.98 0.30
C ARG A 178 16.96 -12.01 -0.38
N LYS A 179 16.69 -10.84 0.20
CA LYS A 179 15.65 -9.92 -0.29
C LYS A 179 15.88 -9.48 -1.75
N ASP A 180 17.14 -9.41 -2.17
CA ASP A 180 17.55 -8.97 -3.51
C ASP A 180 17.73 -10.11 -4.55
N VAL A 181 17.51 -11.37 -4.15
CA VAL A 181 17.58 -12.52 -5.06
C VAL A 181 16.57 -12.33 -6.19
N GLN A 182 17.03 -12.39 -7.44
CA GLN A 182 16.19 -12.21 -8.61
C GLN A 182 15.40 -13.48 -8.92
N VAL A 183 14.07 -13.34 -9.11
CA VAL A 183 13.17 -14.43 -9.48
C VAL A 183 12.40 -14.06 -10.75
N GLU A 184 12.22 -15.04 -11.63
CA GLU A 184 11.41 -14.92 -12.84
C GLU A 184 9.90 -14.90 -12.48
N THR A 185 9.17 -13.91 -13.01
CA THR A 185 7.75 -13.72 -12.72
C THR A 185 6.85 -13.82 -13.95
N GLY A 186 7.43 -13.75 -15.16
CA GLY A 186 6.70 -13.65 -16.42
C GLY A 186 5.96 -12.33 -16.62
N LEU A 187 6.09 -11.37 -15.71
CA LEU A 187 5.50 -10.03 -15.81
C LEU A 187 6.58 -9.00 -16.17
N PRO A 188 6.27 -7.97 -16.96
CA PRO A 188 7.22 -6.89 -17.21
C PRO A 188 7.58 -6.15 -15.91
N PHE A 189 8.88 -6.05 -15.62
CA PHE A 189 9.38 -5.21 -14.54
C PHE A 189 9.59 -3.77 -15.03
N VAL A 190 9.31 -2.78 -14.17
CA VAL A 190 9.45 -1.35 -14.51
C VAL A 190 10.89 -0.95 -14.87
N MET A 191 11.88 -1.68 -14.35
CA MET A 191 13.30 -1.48 -14.68
C MET A 191 13.76 -2.32 -15.89
N GLY A 192 12.83 -3.01 -16.56
CA GLY A 192 13.09 -3.87 -17.71
C GLY A 192 13.22 -5.36 -17.36
N GLY A 193 12.89 -6.21 -18.34
CA GLY A 193 12.91 -7.67 -18.18
C GLY A 193 11.69 -8.22 -17.43
N THR A 194 11.80 -9.47 -16.96
CA THR A 194 10.73 -10.21 -16.27
C THR A 194 11.15 -10.74 -14.90
N CYS A 195 12.39 -10.47 -14.51
CA CYS A 195 12.93 -10.80 -13.20
C CYS A 195 12.70 -9.66 -12.20
N PHE A 196 12.38 -10.02 -10.97
CA PHE A 196 12.17 -9.10 -9.85
C PHE A 196 13.03 -9.54 -8.67
N PRO A 197 13.52 -8.61 -7.83
CA PRO A 197 13.90 -8.96 -6.46
C PRO A 197 12.75 -9.71 -5.79
N ILE A 198 13.02 -10.86 -5.17
CA ILE A 198 11.98 -11.72 -4.62
C ILE A 198 11.14 -11.01 -3.57
N TYR A 199 11.75 -10.13 -2.76
CA TYR A 199 11.02 -9.36 -1.75
C TYR A 199 10.05 -8.37 -2.39
N LEU A 200 10.43 -7.75 -3.52
CA LEU A 200 9.54 -6.89 -4.30
C LEU A 200 8.41 -7.68 -4.96
N ALA A 201 8.70 -8.87 -5.49
CA ALA A 201 7.69 -9.77 -6.06
C ALA A 201 6.68 -10.22 -4.99
N PHE A 202 7.16 -10.53 -3.78
CA PHE A 202 6.32 -10.84 -2.61
C PHE A 202 5.39 -9.69 -2.25
N HIS A 203 5.92 -8.48 -2.08
CA HIS A 203 5.12 -7.29 -1.79
C HIS A 203 4.06 -7.04 -2.87
N SER A 204 4.46 -7.17 -4.15
CA SER A 204 3.57 -6.99 -5.30
C SER A 204 2.47 -8.05 -5.33
N TYR A 205 2.79 -9.30 -4.97
CA TYR A 205 1.82 -10.38 -4.88
C TYR A 205 0.76 -10.09 -3.82
N ILE A 206 1.20 -9.75 -2.60
CA ILE A 206 0.28 -9.46 -1.49
C ILE A 206 -0.60 -8.25 -1.78
N VAL A 207 -0.04 -7.19 -2.39
CA VAL A 207 -0.81 -6.04 -2.86
C VAL A 207 -1.86 -6.46 -3.87
N ALA A 208 -1.52 -7.28 -4.88
CA ALA A 208 -2.50 -7.71 -5.89
C ALA A 208 -3.66 -8.48 -5.27
N VAL A 209 -3.40 -9.37 -4.31
CA VAL A 209 -4.44 -10.09 -3.55
C VAL A 209 -5.31 -9.12 -2.76
N GLU A 210 -4.70 -8.16 -2.05
CA GLU A 210 -5.44 -7.14 -1.30
C GLU A 210 -6.29 -6.24 -2.19
N MET A 211 -5.83 -5.88 -3.40
CA MET A 211 -6.63 -5.11 -4.35
C MET A 211 -7.86 -5.89 -4.81
N LEU A 212 -7.72 -7.19 -5.08
CA LEU A 212 -8.86 -8.04 -5.45
C LEU A 212 -9.88 -8.11 -4.31
N LEU A 213 -9.42 -8.32 -3.07
CA LEU A 213 -10.28 -8.38 -1.89
C LEU A 213 -10.92 -7.03 -1.58
N TYR A 214 -10.19 -5.92 -1.76
CA TYR A 214 -10.73 -4.57 -1.62
C TYR A 214 -11.88 -4.33 -2.60
N ARG A 215 -11.66 -4.59 -3.89
CA ARG A 215 -12.70 -4.44 -4.92
C ARG A 215 -13.91 -5.31 -4.66
N GLU A 216 -13.71 -6.54 -4.19
CA GLU A 216 -14.81 -7.41 -3.77
C GLU A 216 -15.60 -6.78 -2.61
N ALA A 217 -14.92 -6.35 -1.56
CA ALA A 217 -15.54 -5.80 -0.35
C ALA A 217 -16.28 -4.47 -0.61
N THR A 218 -15.85 -3.69 -1.60
CA THR A 218 -16.46 -2.40 -1.95
C THR A 218 -17.42 -2.47 -3.14
N GLY A 219 -17.67 -3.66 -3.71
CA GLY A 219 -18.55 -3.83 -4.87
C GLY A 219 -18.00 -3.24 -6.18
N GLN A 220 -16.67 -3.18 -6.30
CA GLN A 220 -15.93 -2.57 -7.42
C GLN A 220 -15.26 -3.60 -8.34
N LEU A 221 -15.76 -4.84 -8.39
CA LEU A 221 -15.19 -5.90 -9.22
C LEU A 221 -15.22 -5.58 -10.72
N GLU A 222 -16.20 -4.83 -11.20
CA GLU A 222 -16.31 -4.40 -12.60
C GLU A 222 -15.53 -3.11 -12.91
N ALA A 223 -14.87 -2.52 -11.92
CA ALA A 223 -14.14 -1.28 -12.11
C ALA A 223 -12.88 -1.47 -12.97
N CYS A 224 -12.58 -0.44 -13.78
CA CYS A 224 -11.39 -0.38 -14.62
C CYS A 224 -10.64 0.96 -14.42
N PRO A 225 -10.15 1.24 -13.20
CA PRO A 225 -9.38 2.45 -12.91
C PRO A 225 -8.08 2.48 -13.73
N VAL A 226 -7.49 3.65 -13.91
CA VAL A 226 -6.31 3.81 -14.77
C VAL A 226 -5.07 3.14 -14.17
N TYR A 227 -4.93 3.14 -12.84
CA TYR A 227 -3.75 2.67 -12.12
C TYR A 227 -3.64 1.13 -12.15
N HIS A 228 -4.55 0.39 -11.49
CA HIS A 228 -4.51 -1.08 -11.49
C HIS A 228 -5.27 -1.75 -12.64
N ARG A 229 -6.04 -1.00 -13.46
CA ARG A 229 -6.88 -1.51 -14.56
C ARG A 229 -7.92 -2.53 -14.10
N SER A 230 -8.46 -3.31 -15.04
CA SER A 230 -9.54 -4.26 -14.78
C SER A 230 -9.17 -5.35 -13.78
N THR A 231 -10.18 -5.89 -13.10
CA THR A 231 -10.02 -7.00 -12.15
C THR A 231 -9.43 -8.26 -12.81
N VAL A 232 -9.72 -8.48 -14.10
CA VAL A 232 -9.08 -9.55 -14.89
C VAL A 232 -7.56 -9.37 -14.96
N ARG A 233 -7.05 -8.14 -15.11
CA ARG A 233 -5.61 -7.88 -15.08
C ARG A 233 -5.03 -8.18 -13.70
N VAL A 234 -5.70 -7.78 -12.62
CA VAL A 234 -5.29 -8.06 -11.24
C VAL A 234 -5.19 -9.58 -11.01
N ILE A 235 -6.16 -10.36 -11.45
CA ILE A 235 -6.14 -11.83 -11.36
C ILE A 235 -4.95 -12.45 -12.12
N ARG A 236 -4.63 -11.94 -13.31
CA ARG A 236 -3.45 -12.40 -14.07
C ARG A 236 -2.15 -12.15 -13.30
N ILE A 237 -2.03 -10.99 -12.65
CA ILE A 237 -0.88 -10.65 -11.80
C ILE A 237 -0.81 -11.60 -10.60
N ILE A 238 -1.93 -11.87 -9.94
CA ILE A 238 -2.03 -12.83 -8.83
C ILE A 238 -1.55 -14.22 -9.26
N HIS A 239 -1.96 -14.71 -10.43
CA HIS A 239 -1.52 -16.03 -10.93
C HIS A 239 -0.01 -16.06 -11.20
N ALA A 240 0.51 -15.08 -11.94
CA ALA A 240 1.92 -15.03 -12.31
C ALA A 240 2.84 -14.90 -11.09
N LEU A 241 2.58 -13.92 -10.22
CA LEU A 241 3.36 -13.73 -9.00
C LEU A 241 3.13 -14.87 -8.00
N GLY A 242 1.90 -15.36 -7.88
CA GLY A 242 1.58 -16.48 -6.99
C GLY A 242 2.36 -17.75 -7.37
N GLN A 243 2.54 -18.02 -8.66
CA GLN A 243 3.40 -19.13 -9.11
C GLN A 243 4.86 -18.90 -8.71
N ALA A 244 5.41 -17.71 -8.95
CA ALA A 244 6.77 -17.37 -8.54
C ALA A 244 6.97 -17.52 -7.02
N MET A 245 5.99 -17.09 -6.22
CA MET A 245 6.04 -17.23 -4.75
C MET A 245 5.98 -18.69 -4.30
N ARG A 246 5.15 -19.55 -4.92
CA ARG A 246 5.13 -20.99 -4.61
C ARG A 246 6.46 -21.66 -4.91
N THR A 247 7.04 -21.38 -6.07
CA THR A 247 8.34 -21.94 -6.48
C THR A 247 9.47 -21.53 -5.52
N ASN A 248 9.41 -20.32 -4.96
CA ASN A 248 10.47 -19.76 -4.13
C ASN A 248 10.09 -19.65 -2.64
N CYS A 249 9.04 -20.35 -2.19
CA CYS A 249 8.50 -20.24 -0.82
C CYS A 249 9.56 -20.56 0.27
N ALA A 250 10.53 -21.41 -0.04
CA ALA A 250 11.63 -21.76 0.86
C ALA A 250 12.56 -20.60 1.23
N MET A 251 12.54 -19.49 0.46
CA MET A 251 13.37 -18.32 0.74
C MET A 251 12.85 -17.48 1.92
N PHE A 252 11.55 -17.58 2.22
CA PHE A 252 10.87 -16.82 3.27
C PHE A 252 11.00 -17.50 4.64
N ASP A 253 11.00 -16.71 5.70
CA ASP A 253 10.98 -17.17 7.08
C ASP A 253 9.56 -17.58 7.51
N ALA A 254 9.41 -18.05 8.76
CA ALA A 254 8.12 -18.56 9.25
C ALA A 254 6.97 -17.54 9.09
N ARG A 255 7.22 -16.27 9.38
CA ARG A 255 6.23 -15.20 9.20
C ARG A 255 5.89 -14.96 7.75
N GLY A 256 6.90 -14.86 6.87
CA GLY A 256 6.69 -14.68 5.43
C GLY A 256 5.90 -15.84 4.80
N ARG A 257 6.17 -17.08 5.22
CA ARG A 257 5.42 -18.27 4.78
C ARG A 257 3.96 -18.26 5.26
N ASP A 258 3.68 -17.89 6.51
CA ASP A 258 2.29 -17.74 7.01
C ASP A 258 1.51 -16.69 6.20
N ILE A 259 2.14 -15.56 5.86
CA ILE A 259 1.53 -14.54 5.00
C ILE A 259 1.23 -15.11 3.60
N LEU A 260 2.18 -15.83 2.99
CA LEU A 260 2.01 -16.46 1.69
C LEU A 260 0.90 -17.51 1.69
N ASP A 261 0.88 -18.41 2.66
CA ASP A 261 -0.12 -19.48 2.76
C ASP A 261 -1.53 -18.91 2.84
N ARG A 262 -1.73 -17.89 3.69
CA ARG A 262 -3.01 -17.17 3.76
C ARG A 262 -3.33 -16.49 2.44
N ALA A 263 -2.34 -15.89 1.79
CA ALA A 263 -2.55 -15.16 0.54
C ALA A 263 -2.97 -16.10 -0.58
N PHE A 264 -2.37 -17.29 -0.68
CA PHE A 264 -2.79 -18.32 -1.62
C PHE A 264 -4.25 -18.73 -1.40
N VAL A 265 -4.63 -19.05 -0.16
CA VAL A 265 -6.00 -19.47 0.17
C VAL A 265 -7.02 -18.37 -0.14
N ARG A 266 -6.73 -17.12 0.27
CA ARG A 266 -7.65 -16.00 0.05
C ARG A 266 -7.75 -15.63 -1.44
N ALA A 267 -6.64 -15.65 -2.16
CA ALA A 267 -6.60 -15.38 -3.58
C ALA A 267 -7.42 -16.41 -4.36
N GLU A 268 -7.22 -17.70 -4.11
CA GLU A 268 -7.97 -18.77 -4.77
C GLU A 268 -9.48 -18.63 -4.55
N ALA A 269 -9.89 -18.40 -3.30
CA ALA A 269 -11.30 -18.20 -2.97
C ALA A 269 -11.90 -16.96 -3.65
N ALA A 270 -11.19 -15.83 -3.66
CA ALA A 270 -11.66 -14.59 -4.30
C ALA A 270 -11.73 -14.72 -5.82
N VAL A 271 -10.70 -15.30 -6.46
CA VAL A 271 -10.70 -15.57 -7.90
C VAL A 271 -11.87 -16.47 -8.29
N GLY A 272 -12.12 -17.55 -7.53
CA GLY A 272 -13.25 -18.45 -7.77
C GLY A 272 -14.60 -17.75 -7.71
N ARG A 273 -14.79 -16.82 -6.75
CA ARG A 273 -16.03 -16.02 -6.66
C ARG A 273 -16.21 -15.07 -7.83
N VAL A 274 -15.15 -14.38 -8.26
CA VAL A 274 -15.20 -13.48 -9.43
C VAL A 274 -15.53 -14.25 -10.70
N GLN A 275 -14.89 -15.41 -10.90
CA GLN A 275 -15.15 -16.26 -12.07
C GLN A 275 -16.57 -16.83 -12.07
N ALA A 276 -17.09 -17.23 -10.91
CA ALA A 276 -18.47 -17.68 -10.77
C ALA A 276 -19.46 -16.54 -11.09
N ALA A 277 -19.23 -15.33 -10.56
CA ALA A 277 -20.09 -14.17 -10.83
C ALA A 277 -20.15 -13.83 -12.33
N ALA A 278 -19.01 -13.90 -13.03
CA ALA A 278 -18.94 -13.68 -14.47
C ALA A 278 -19.71 -14.74 -15.29
N ALA A 279 -19.79 -15.99 -14.80
CA ALA A 279 -20.51 -17.07 -15.47
C ALA A 279 -22.05 -16.95 -15.36
N TYR A 280 -22.55 -16.17 -14.40
CA TYR A 280 -23.99 -15.97 -14.15
C TYR A 280 -24.50 -14.58 -14.59
N ALA A 281 -23.67 -13.74 -15.19
CA ALA A 281 -24.11 -12.47 -15.77
C ALA A 281 -24.95 -12.73 -17.03
N PRO A 282 -26.22 -12.27 -17.11
CA PRO A 282 -27.02 -12.39 -18.33
C PRO A 282 -26.35 -11.60 -19.47
N ALA A 283 -26.29 -12.22 -20.65
CA ALA A 283 -25.71 -11.66 -21.86
C ALA A 283 -26.47 -10.42 -22.38
#